data_AF-A0A5C7ETB2-F1
#
_entry.id   AF-A0A5C7ETB2-F1
#
_cell.length_a   1.000
_cell.length_b   1.000
_cell.length_c   1.000
_cell.angle_alpha   90.00
_cell.angle_beta   90.00
_cell.angle_gamma   90.00
#
_symmetry.space_group_name_H-M   'P 1'
#
loop_
_entity.id
_entity.type
_entity.pdbx_description
1 polymer ?
#
loop_
_entity_poly.entity_id
_entity_poly.type
_entity_poly.pdbx_seq_one_letter_code
_entity_poly.pdbx_strand_id
1 'polypeptide(L)' 'MANVRFVTNGNENGKTAYLVKQGLAGMWITIASIVFDGERWCVHKHGRIDRFEKLREAKDEAIKSAC' A
#
# COMPACT_ATOMS: atom_id res chain seq x y z
N MET A 1 7.89 -7.68 -15.33
CA MET A 1 7.61 -7.35 -13.91
C MET A 1 7.17 -5.89 -13.86
N ALA A 2 5.98 -5.61 -13.37
CA ALA A 2 5.56 -4.24 -13.14
C ALA A 2 6.44 -3.63 -12.04
N ASN A 3 6.99 -2.44 -12.25
CA ASN A 3 7.77 -1.76 -11.22
C ASN A 3 6.80 -1.20 -10.17
N VAL A 4 6.95 -1.62 -8.92
CA VAL A 4 6.16 -1.12 -7.78
C VAL A 4 7.06 -0.27 -6.88
N ARG A 5 6.54 0.86 -6.38
CA ARG A 5 7.21 1.73 -5.42
C ARG A 5 6.29 2.08 -4.26
N PHE A 6 6.86 2.13 -3.07
CA PHE A 6 6.19 2.63 -1.87
C PHE A 6 6.63 4.06 -1.62
N VAL A 7 5.68 4.99 -1.60
CA VAL A 7 5.92 6.40 -1.33
C VAL A 7 5.29 6.72 0.02
N THR A 8 6.02 7.36 0.92
CA THR A 8 5.46 7.78 2.21
C THR A 8 4.39 8.85 2.02
N ASN A 9 3.29 8.74 2.75
CA ASN A 9 2.13 9.62 2.63
C ASN A 9 1.67 10.09 4.01
N GLY A 10 2.58 10.76 4.72
CA GLY A 10 2.31 11.23 6.07
C GLY A 10 2.31 10.12 7.12
N ASN A 11 1.63 10.39 8.23
CA ASN A 11 1.59 9.54 9.40
C ASN A 11 0.13 9.42 9.86
N GLU A 12 -0.34 8.19 10.07
CA GLU A 12 -1.69 7.85 10.49
C GLU A 12 -1.59 6.98 11.74
N ASN A 13 -2.29 7.37 12.82
CA ASN A 13 -2.28 6.67 14.11
C ASN A 13 -0.87 6.36 14.64
N GLY A 14 0.07 7.29 14.46
CA GLY A 14 1.45 7.16 14.95
C GLY A 14 2.34 6.23 14.12
N LYS A 15 1.87 5.74 12.96
CA LYS A 15 2.66 4.97 12.01
C LYS A 15 2.71 5.65 10.64
N THR A 16 3.81 5.47 9.93
CA THR A 16 3.96 6.00 8.57
C THR A 16 2.97 5.33 7.61
N ALA A 17 2.18 6.14 6.90
CA ALA A 17 1.32 5.67 5.83
C ALA A 17 2.10 5.61 4.50
N TYR A 18 1.68 4.73 3.59
CA TYR A 18 2.32 4.52 2.30
C TYR A 18 1.32 4.54 1.15
N LEU A 19 1.69 5.15 0.03
CA LEU A 19 1.05 4.96 -1.27
C LEU A 19 1.84 3.94 -2.06
N VAL A 20 1.13 2.99 -2.65
CA VAL A 20 1.69 1.95 -3.50
C VAL A 20 1.46 2.40 -4.94
N LYS A 21 2.56 2.69 -5.63
CA LYS A 21 2.54 3.16 -7.02
C LYS A 21 3.10 2.10 -7.96
N GLN A 22 2.41 1.89 -9.07
CA GLN A 22 2.83 0.99 -10.14
C GLN A 22 3.23 1.81 -11.37
N GLY A 23 4.32 1.42 -12.01
CA GLY A 23 4.76 2.00 -13.28
C GLY A 23 3.93 1.44 -14.44
N LEU A 24 3.22 2.30 -15.15
CA LEU A 24 2.44 1.95 -16.35
C LEU A 24 2.63 3.03 -17.42
N ALA A 25 3.07 2.63 -18.62
CA ALA A 25 3.24 3.53 -19.78
C ALA A 25 4.05 4.81 -19.48
N GLY A 26 5.11 4.72 -18.67
CA GLY A 26 5.94 5.88 -18.29
C GLY A 26 5.38 6.75 -17.16
N MET A 27 4.21 6.40 -16.62
CA MET A 27 3.57 7.09 -15.49
C MET A 27 3.61 6.22 -14.23
N TRP A 28 3.49 6.87 -13.06
CA TRP A 28 3.36 6.20 -11.76
C TRP A 28 1.93 6.38 -11.23
N ILE A 29 1.15 5.31 -11.26
CA ILE A 29 -0.25 5.34 -10.84
C ILE A 29 -0.35 4.76 -9.44
N THR A 30 -1.09 5.42 -8.54
CA THR A 30 -1.40 4.87 -7.23
C THR A 30 -2.43 3.75 -7.38
N ILE A 31 -2.06 2.54 -6.96
CA ILE A 31 -2.90 1.34 -7.05
C ILE A 31 -3.44 0.90 -5.69
N ALA A 32 -2.76 1.27 -4.60
CA ALA A 32 -3.21 1.00 -3.24
C ALA A 32 -2.64 2.02 -2.26
N SER A 33 -3.22 2.08 -1.06
CA SER A 33 -2.64 2.77 0.10
C SER A 33 -2.54 1.82 1.28
N ILE A 34 -1.53 2.04 2.13
CA ILE A 34 -1.29 1.28 3.35
C ILE A 34 -1.31 2.26 4.51
N VAL A 35 -2.23 2.05 5.45
CA VAL A 35 -2.39 2.89 6.65
C VAL A 35 -2.48 2.00 7.89
N PHE A 36 -2.11 2.53 9.05
CA PHE A 36 -2.34 1.85 10.32
C PHE A 36 -3.61 2.44 10.93
N ASP A 37 -4.60 1.61 11.26
CA ASP A 37 -5.90 2.07 11.80
C ASP A 37 -5.90 2.25 13.32
N GLY A 38 -4.77 1.95 13.98
CA GLY A 38 -4.61 1.97 15.44
C GLY A 38 -4.42 0.57 16.03
N GLU A 39 -4.87 -0.48 15.33
CA GLU A 39 -4.67 -1.88 15.73
C GLU A 39 -3.87 -2.64 14.66
N ARG A 40 -4.22 -2.46 13.38
CA ARG A 40 -3.72 -3.26 12.26
C ARG A 40 -3.30 -2.40 11.07
N TRP A 41 -2.50 -3.00 10.19
CA TRP A 41 -2.13 -2.43 8.90
C TRP A 41 -3.20 -2.74 7.86
N CYS A 42 -3.84 -1.69 7.35
CA CYS A 42 -4.90 -1.75 6.36
C CYS A 42 -4.35 -1.43 4.97
N VAL A 43 -4.62 -2.30 4.00
CA VAL A 43 -4.33 -2.09 2.58
C VAL A 43 -5.64 -1.76 1.87
N HIS A 44 -5.75 -0.55 1.34
CA HIS A 44 -6.92 -0.10 0.59
C HIS A 44 -6.61 -0.22 -0.90
N LYS A 45 -7.38 -1.05 -1.62
CA LYS A 45 -7.22 -1.28 -3.07
C LYS A 45 -8.58 -1.43 -3.74
N HIS A 46 -8.89 -0.62 -4.75
CA HIS A 46 -10.10 -0.77 -5.59
C HIS A 46 -11.41 -1.04 -4.81
N GLY A 47 -11.64 -0.34 -3.70
CA GLY A 47 -12.85 -0.51 -2.86
C GLY A 47 -12.81 -1.72 -1.90
N ARG A 48 -11.71 -2.47 -1.85
CA ARG A 48 -11.44 -3.52 -0.85
C ARG A 48 -10.46 -3.01 0.20
N ILE A 49 -10.64 -3.51 1.43
CA ILE A 49 -9.76 -3.23 2.56
C ILE A 49 -9.34 -4.56 3.17
N ASP A 50 -8.06 -4.89 3.05
CA ASP A 50 -7.45 -6.05 3.68
C ASP A 50 -6.67 -5.61 4.92
N ARG A 51 -6.71 -6.38 6.01
CA ARG A 51 -6.08 -6.02 7.29
C ARG A 51 -5.03 -7.05 7.70
N PHE A 52 -3.87 -6.57 8.16
CA PHE A 52 -2.70 -7.38 8.51
C PHE A 52 -2.10 -6.95 9.84
N GLU A 53 -1.50 -7.89 10.58
CA GLU A 53 -0.82 -7.56 11.83
C GLU A 53 0.51 -6.84 11.59
N LYS A 54 1.23 -7.20 10.52
CA LYS A 54 2.56 -6.64 10.24
C LYS A 54 2.59 -5.85 8.93
N LEU A 55 3.35 -4.75 8.95
CA LEU A 55 3.58 -3.92 7.76
C LEU A 55 4.16 -4.71 6.58
N ARG A 56 5.02 -5.70 6.85
CA ARG A 56 5.62 -6.53 5.81
C ARG A 56 4.55 -7.27 5.00
N GLU A 57 3.57 -7.86 5.69
CA GLU A 57 2.49 -8.61 5.05
C GLU A 57 1.60 -7.69 4.21
N ALA A 58 1.29 -6.50 4.74
CA ALA A 58 0.56 -5.47 4.02
C ALA A 58 1.30 -5.03 2.73
N LYS A 59 2.63 -4.89 2.79
CA LYS A 59 3.44 -4.56 1.61
C LYS A 59 3.49 -5.72 0.60
N ASP A 60 3.66 -6.95 1.07
CA ASP A 60 3.68 -8.13 0.21
C ASP A 60 2.34 -8.31 -0.53
N GLU A 61 1.21 -8.10 0.15
CA GLU A 61 -0.13 -8.14 -0.46
C GLU A 61 -0.33 -7.04 -1.50
N ALA A 62 0.16 -5.83 -1.21
CA ALA A 62 0.06 -4.72 -2.15
C ALA A 62 0.88 -4.95 -3.42
N ILE A 63 2.03 -5.64 -3.33
CA ILE A 63 2.85 -6.02 -4.49
C ILE A 63 2.16 -7.12 -5.30
N LYS A 64 1.61 -8.15 -4.66
CA LYS A 64 0.86 -9.22 -5.36
C LYS A 64 -0.28 -8.67 -6.20
N SER A 65 -0.92 -7.62 -5.71
CA SER A 65 -2.02 -6.96 -6.41
C SER A 65 -1.58 -6.15 -7.64
N ALA A 66 -0.27 -5.98 -7.86
CA ALA A 66 0.31 -5.22 -8.97
C ALA A 66 0.86 -6.11 -10.11
N CYS A 67 0.69 -7.43 -10.03
CA CYS A 67 1.09 -8.38 -11.09
C CYS A 67 -0.12 -8.89 -11.86
#